data_AF-A0A3N5JTY2-F1
#
_entry.id   AF-A0A3N5JTY2-F1
#
_cell.length_a   1.000
_cell.length_b   1.000
_cell.length_c   1.000
_cell.angle_alpha   90.00
_cell.angle_beta   90.00
_cell.angle_gamma   90.00
#
_symmetry.space_group_name_H-M   'P 1'
#
loop_
_entity.id
_entity.type
_entity.pdbx_description
1 polymer ?
#
loop_
_entity_poly.entity_id
_entity_poly.type
_entity_poly.pdbx_seq_one_letter_code
_entity_poly.pdbx_strand_id
1 'polypeptide(L)'
;MKSIYRLLVFLLFIQCFKSKPQPVQPDVAQFFQVYGTFLKLSQADSLGMHESSTLLDSALQLHQMSQAQFDTTLAYCEKNPDIFVSALEKFDVHFRQDSTRL
;
A
#
# COMPACT_ATOMS: atom_id res chain seq x y z
N MET A 1 27.16 -1.92 -39.82
CA MET A 1 26.76 -3.13 -39.06
C MET A 1 27.35 -3.24 -37.64
N LYS A 2 28.40 -2.49 -37.25
CA LYS A 2 28.99 -2.52 -35.89
C LYS A 2 28.21 -1.76 -34.80
N SER A 3 27.34 -0.82 -35.17
CA SER A 3 26.62 0.05 -34.22
C SER A 3 25.42 -0.65 -33.55
N ILE A 4 24.72 -1.51 -34.31
CA ILE A 4 23.54 -2.25 -33.81
C ILE A 4 23.93 -3.24 -32.71
N TYR A 5 25.10 -3.87 -32.82
CA TYR A 5 25.63 -4.77 -31.77
C TYR A 5 25.88 -4.05 -30.44
N ARG A 6 26.31 -2.79 -30.47
CA ARG A 6 26.53 -1.99 -29.25
C ARG A 6 25.21 -1.66 -28.57
N LEU A 7 24.17 -1.36 -29.34
CA LEU A 7 22.83 -1.09 -28.82
C LEU A 7 22.17 -2.34 -28.21
N LEU A 8 22.35 -3.50 -28.86
CA LEU A 8 21.84 -4.80 -28.38
C LEU A 8 22.53 -5.26 -27.09
N VAL A 9 23.85 -5.09 -26.98
CA VAL A 9 24.59 -5.39 -25.74
C VAL A 9 24.19 -4.45 -24.60
N PHE A 10 23.92 -3.17 -24.90
CA PHE A 10 23.45 -2.21 -23.90
C PHE A 10 22.01 -2.53 -23.43
N LEU A 11 21.12 -2.93 -24.33
CA LEU A 11 19.77 -3.40 -24.00
C LEU A 11 19.79 -4.69 -23.16
N LEU A 12 20.73 -5.61 -23.43
CA LEU A 12 20.94 -6.81 -22.62
C LEU A 12 21.45 -6.50 -21.21
N PHE A 13 22.24 -5.43 -21.03
CA PHE A 13 22.72 -5.00 -19.71
C PHE A 13 21.62 -4.42 -18.83
N ILE A 14 20.62 -3.74 -19.40
CA ILE A 14 19.48 -3.17 -18.65
C ILE A 14 18.58 -4.28 -18.09
N GLN A 15 18.47 -5.41 -18.80
CA GLN A 15 17.66 -6.56 -18.39
C GLN A 15 18.29 -7.36 -17.22
N CYS A 16 19.55 -7.08 -16.86
CA CYS A 16 20.27 -7.79 -15.78
C CYS A 16 20.37 -6.98 -14.47
N PHE A 17 19.71 -5.83 -14.36
CA PHE A 17 19.39 -5.25 -13.06
C PHE A 17 18.21 -6.02 -12.44
N LYS A 18 18.51 -7.26 -12.08
CA LYS A 18 17.69 -8.09 -11.22
C LYS A 18 17.60 -7.33 -9.89
N SER A 19 16.49 -6.63 -9.69
CA SER A 19 16.20 -5.84 -8.51
C SER A 19 16.61 -6.65 -7.29
N LYS A 20 17.63 -6.17 -6.58
CA LYS A 20 17.90 -6.65 -5.22
C LYS A 20 16.56 -6.55 -4.47
N PRO A 21 16.14 -7.54 -3.68
CA PRO A 21 14.96 -7.40 -2.84
C PRO A 21 15.21 -6.17 -1.96
N GLN A 22 14.62 -5.05 -2.37
CA GLN A 22 14.70 -3.82 -1.62
C GLN A 22 14.01 -4.13 -0.29
N PRO A 23 14.64 -3.81 0.85
CA PRO A 23 13.96 -3.95 2.13
C PRO A 23 12.68 -3.14 2.00
N VAL A 24 11.56 -3.83 2.19
CA VAL A 24 10.23 -3.23 2.14
C VAL A 24 10.21 -2.12 3.18
N GLN A 25 10.21 -0.87 2.74
CA GLN A 25 10.19 0.26 3.67
C GLN A 25 8.76 0.46 4.18
N PRO A 26 8.58 0.74 5.47
CA PRO A 26 7.26 1.01 6.01
C PRO A 26 6.72 2.33 5.44
N ASP A 27 5.49 2.30 4.92
CA ASP A 27 4.78 3.48 4.42
C ASP A 27 3.47 3.68 5.20
N VAL A 28 3.58 4.45 6.28
CA VAL A 28 2.48 4.69 7.22
C VAL A 28 1.34 5.46 6.54
N ALA A 29 1.63 6.38 5.61
CA ALA A 29 0.60 7.15 4.95
C ALA A 29 -0.25 6.25 4.03
N GLN A 30 0.40 5.43 3.20
CA GLN A 30 -0.27 4.49 2.32
C GLN A 30 -1.03 3.41 3.11
N PHE A 31 -0.47 2.94 4.24
CA PHE A 31 -1.17 2.02 5.15
C PHE A 31 -2.53 2.57 5.61
N PHE A 32 -2.60 3.83 6.04
CA PHE A 32 -3.85 4.44 6.48
C PHE A 32 -4.82 4.72 5.30
N GLN A 33 -4.32 4.91 4.09
CA GLN A 33 -5.17 4.98 2.89
C GLN A 33 -5.83 3.63 2.60
N VAL A 34 -5.07 2.53 2.67
CA VAL A 34 -5.60 1.16 2.53
C VAL A 34 -6.62 0.87 3.62
N TYR A 35 -6.28 1.17 4.88
CA TYR A 35 -7.17 0.98 6.01
C TYR A 35 -8.47 1.79 5.86
N GLY A 36 -8.39 3.05 5.43
CA GLY A 36 -9.57 3.88 5.16
C GLY A 36 -10.45 3.33 4.04
N THR A 37 -9.86 2.82 2.95
CA THR A 37 -10.63 2.17 1.88
C THR A 37 -11.26 0.87 2.36
N PHE A 38 -10.55 0.07 3.12
CA PHE A 38 -11.10 -1.14 3.76
C PHE A 38 -12.32 -0.80 4.62
N LEU A 39 -12.25 0.23 5.46
CA LEU A 39 -13.39 0.69 6.26
C LEU A 39 -14.57 1.19 5.40
N LYS A 40 -14.30 1.89 4.30
CA LYS A 40 -15.35 2.35 3.37
C LYS A 40 -16.02 1.14 2.68
N LEU A 41 -15.24 0.18 2.22
CA LEU A 41 -15.74 -1.05 1.60
C LEU A 41 -16.55 -1.89 2.59
N SER A 42 -16.07 -2.03 3.82
CA SER A 42 -16.78 -2.74 4.89
C SER A 42 -18.09 -2.07 5.28
N GLN A 43 -18.15 -0.73 5.31
CA GLN A 43 -19.40 0.00 5.54
C GLN A 43 -20.37 -0.11 4.36
N ALA A 44 -19.86 -0.15 3.12
CA ALA A 44 -20.68 -0.36 1.93
C ALA A 44 -21.22 -1.80 1.84
N ASP A 45 -20.49 -2.78 2.38
CA ASP A 45 -20.93 -4.17 2.51
C ASP A 45 -21.91 -4.36 3.68
N SER A 46 -23.03 -3.61 3.62
CA SER A 46 -24.07 -3.56 4.67
C SER A 46 -24.70 -4.91 5.01
N LEU A 47 -24.58 -5.89 4.12
CA LEU A 47 -25.11 -7.25 4.28
C LEU A 47 -24.06 -8.25 4.79
N GLY A 48 -22.80 -7.83 4.98
CA GLY A 48 -21.71 -8.70 5.41
C GLY A 48 -21.49 -9.90 4.48
N MET A 49 -21.71 -9.69 3.18
CA MET A 49 -21.69 -10.76 2.19
C MET A 49 -20.26 -11.09 1.74
N HIS A 50 -19.32 -10.19 1.99
CA HIS A 50 -17.92 -10.37 1.62
C HIS A 50 -17.07 -10.65 2.86
N GLU A 51 -16.15 -11.59 2.75
CA GLU A 51 -15.16 -11.82 3.80
C GLU A 51 -14.23 -10.61 3.93
N SER A 52 -13.87 -10.24 5.17
CA SER A 52 -12.96 -9.13 5.45
C SER A 52 -11.61 -9.26 4.73
N SER A 53 -11.14 -10.49 4.50
CA SER A 53 -9.94 -10.79 3.70
C SER A 53 -10.07 -10.26 2.28
N THR A 54 -11.22 -10.51 1.63
CA THR A 54 -11.49 -10.10 0.26
C THR A 54 -11.61 -8.58 0.14
N LEU A 55 -12.20 -7.94 1.14
CA LEU A 55 -12.29 -6.48 1.22
C LEU A 55 -10.92 -5.84 1.42
N LEU A 56 -10.07 -6.45 2.26
CA LEU A 56 -8.70 -5.99 2.48
C LEU A 56 -7.85 -6.17 1.21
N ASP A 57 -7.95 -7.32 0.53
CA ASP A 57 -7.27 -7.57 -0.74
C ASP A 57 -7.67 -6.54 -1.80
N SER A 58 -8.96 -6.21 -1.86
CA SER A 58 -9.48 -5.16 -2.75
C SER A 58 -8.89 -3.80 -2.41
N ALA A 59 -8.81 -3.44 -1.12
CA ALA A 59 -8.20 -2.19 -0.68
C ALA A 59 -6.70 -2.13 -1.00
N LEU A 60 -5.96 -3.22 -0.75
CA LEU A 60 -4.54 -3.35 -1.08
C LEU A 60 -4.30 -3.18 -2.59
N GLN A 61 -5.11 -3.83 -3.42
CA GLN A 61 -5.03 -3.73 -4.87
C GLN A 61 -5.29 -2.30 -5.37
N LEU A 62 -6.31 -1.62 -4.81
CA LEU A 62 -6.66 -0.24 -5.18
C LEU A 62 -5.51 0.73 -4.92
N HIS A 63 -4.79 0.53 -3.82
CA HIS A 63 -3.66 1.38 -3.44
C HIS A 63 -2.31 0.88 -3.93
N GLN A 64 -2.28 -0.18 -4.75
CA GLN A 64 -1.05 -0.81 -5.26
C GLN A 64 -0.06 -1.19 -4.14
N MET A 65 -0.59 -1.52 -2.96
CA MET A 65 0.19 -1.92 -1.81
C MET A 65 0.19 -3.45 -1.73
N SER A 66 1.38 -4.06 -1.68
CA SER A 66 1.48 -5.49 -1.44
C SER A 66 1.17 -5.84 0.01
N GLN A 67 0.71 -7.06 0.27
CA GLN A 67 0.47 -7.55 1.62
C GLN A 67 1.74 -7.49 2.49
N ALA A 68 2.90 -7.82 1.92
CA ALA A 68 4.18 -7.71 2.62
C ALA A 68 4.53 -6.26 3.04
N GLN A 69 4.18 -5.26 2.22
CA GLN A 69 4.31 -3.84 2.59
C GLN A 69 3.38 -3.46 3.73
N PHE A 70 2.14 -3.93 3.66
CA PHE A 70 1.14 -3.67 4.69
C PHE A 70 1.58 -4.25 6.03
N ASP A 71 1.96 -5.53 6.06
CA ASP A 71 2.42 -6.23 7.26
C ASP A 71 3.70 -5.61 7.83
N THR A 72 4.64 -5.23 6.96
CA THR A 72 5.88 -4.55 7.39
C THR A 72 5.58 -3.20 8.03
N THR A 73 4.64 -2.44 7.46
CA THR A 73 4.23 -1.15 8.01
C THR A 73 3.46 -1.31 9.31
N LEU A 74 2.59 -2.32 9.41
CA LEU A 74 1.89 -2.66 10.64
C LEU A 74 2.87 -2.99 11.76
N ALA A 75 3.83 -3.89 11.51
CA ALA A 75 4.87 -4.24 12.48
C ALA A 75 5.76 -3.04 12.86
N TYR A 76 5.96 -2.09 11.94
CA TYR A 76 6.65 -0.84 12.23
C TYR A 76 5.82 0.07 13.15
N CYS A 77 4.52 0.24 12.88
CA CYS A 77 3.59 0.99 13.72
C CYS A 77 3.48 0.40 15.15
N GLU A 78 3.42 -0.93 15.27
CA GLU A 78 3.39 -1.62 16.57
C GLU A 78 4.63 -1.34 17.42
N LYS A 79 5.80 -1.23 16.77
CA LYS A 79 7.07 -0.90 17.45
C LYS A 79 7.24 0.59 17.74
N ASN A 80 6.47 1.46 17.07
CA ASN A 80 6.57 2.91 17.17
C ASN A 80 5.18 3.52 17.41
N PRO A 81 4.59 3.33 18.60
CA PRO A 81 3.21 3.74 18.90
C PRO A 81 2.98 5.24 18.74
N ASP A 82 3.97 6.09 19.01
CA ASP A 82 3.85 7.55 18.84
C ASP A 82 3.59 7.94 17.37
N ILE A 83 4.25 7.24 16.44
CA ILE A 83 4.07 7.44 15.00
C ILE A 83 2.67 6.99 14.59
N PHE A 84 2.24 5.83 15.09
CA PHE A 84 0.91 5.31 14.84
C PHE A 84 -0.17 6.27 15.33
N VAL A 85 -0.07 6.76 16.58
CA VAL A 85 -1.05 7.70 17.16
C VAL A 85 -1.09 9.00 16.36
N SER A 86 0.06 9.60 16.04
CA SER A 86 0.08 10.84 15.25
C SER A 86 -0.50 10.65 13.84
N ALA A 87 -0.24 9.51 13.21
CA ALA A 87 -0.81 9.19 11.91
C ALA A 87 -2.33 8.89 11.99
N LEU A 88 -2.77 8.20 13.04
CA LEU A 88 -4.17 7.91 13.31
C LEU A 88 -4.97 9.18 13.57
N GLU A 89 -4.44 10.14 14.34
CA GLU A 89 -5.10 11.43 14.57
C GLU A 89 -5.33 12.19 13.27
N LYS A 90 -4.32 12.24 12.39
CA LYS A 90 -4.45 12.85 11.05
C LYS A 90 -5.48 12.11 10.21
N PHE A 91 -5.47 10.78 10.26
CA PHE A 91 -6.42 9.95 9.56
C PHE A 91 -7.86 10.20 10.03
N ASP A 92 -8.13 10.21 11.34
CA ASP A 92 -9.48 10.41 11.91
C ASP A 92 -10.07 11.78 11.53
N VAL A 93 -9.26 12.84 11.60
CA VAL A 93 -9.69 14.19 11.18
C VAL A 93 -10.13 14.22 9.72
N HIS A 94 -9.35 13.61 8.82
CA HIS A 94 -9.69 13.56 7.39
C HIS A 94 -10.85 12.61 7.09
N PHE A 95 -10.89 11.45 7.74
CA PHE A 95 -11.91 10.44 7.50
C PHE A 95 -13.30 10.92 7.93
N ARG A 96 -13.42 11.59 9.09
CA ARG A 96 -14.71 12.16 9.54
C ARG A 96 -15.21 13.31 8.67
N GLN A 97 -14.32 14.11 8.10
CA GLN A 97 -14.69 15.18 7.16
C GLN A 97 -15.27 14.63 5.86
N ASP A 98 -14.78 13.49 5.38
CA ASP A 98 -15.34 12.79 4.21
C ASP A 98 -16.73 12.21 4.52
N SER A 99 -16.94 11.67 5.72
CA SER A 99 -18.22 11.06 6.13
C SER A 99 -19.35 12.07 6.33
N THR A 100 -19.05 13.35 6.59
CA THR A 100 -20.06 14.40 6.81
C THR A 100 -20.48 15.12 5.52
N ARG A 101 -19.92 14.75 4.36
CA ARG A 101 -20.24 15.32 3.04
C ARG A 101 -21.15 14.43 2.18
N LEU A 102 -21.63 13.32 2.72
CA LEU A 102 -22.65 12.43 2.15
C LEU A 102 -24.00 12.68 2.82
#